data_AF-A0A1M6SML8-F1
#
_entry.id   AF-A0A1M6SML8-F1
#
_cell.length_a   1.000
_cell.length_b   1.000
_cell.length_c   1.000
_cell.angle_alpha   90.00
_cell.angle_beta   90.00
_cell.angle_gamma   90.00
#
_symmetry.space_group_name_H-M   'P 1'
#
loop_
_entity.id
_entity.type
_entity.pdbx_description
1 polymer ?
#
loop_
_entity_poly.entity_id
_entity_poly.type
_entity_poly.pdbx_seq_one_letter_code
_entity_poly.pdbx_strand_id
1 'polypeptide(L)'
;MESNSTRASLLFSSESGKASVVAVNATALYLLAYLLVQAVFQVSTLSVAAQLGIRGTWQLGRLQFRMADSEWWQAAVLAVYGAGPVVCLGLGIGALWLFWKWARLRRGLLKLFLFWVMLHACNLSLGALAADTLTQTGTWYVPSWLFRAGNALNVVVALLAAMLQMVLGYLAAMLFLQSHDSITMMQYHNRRQLLVSAVLVPWLAGSALLLLLHWPTQTLTEQLRYVAMLLLLGPLYMACINESFEHTIESPSRTRLATGLLLLVGGALLVWRLGLAGGVSFG
;
A
#
# COMPACT_ATOMS: atom_id res chain seq x y z
N MET A 1 -25.99 34.56 -26.20
CA MET A 1 -24.94 33.51 -26.10
C MET A 1 -23.98 33.70 -24.92
N GLU A 2 -24.05 34.79 -24.14
CA GLU A 2 -23.13 35.03 -22.99
C GLU A 2 -23.48 34.28 -21.68
N SER A 3 -24.69 33.71 -21.54
CA SER A 3 -25.12 33.01 -20.32
C SER A 3 -24.44 31.64 -20.08
N ASN A 4 -23.88 31.02 -21.13
CA ASN A 4 -23.29 29.68 -21.02
C ASN A 4 -21.82 29.68 -20.57
N SER A 5 -21.05 30.76 -20.80
CA SER A 5 -19.62 30.76 -20.43
C SER A 5 -19.41 30.91 -18.91
N THR A 6 -20.27 31.67 -18.22
CA THR A 6 -20.18 31.91 -16.78
C THR A 6 -20.60 30.69 -15.94
N ARG A 7 -21.51 29.84 -16.46
CA ARG A 7 -21.89 28.59 -15.79
C ARG A 7 -20.79 27.53 -15.89
N ALA A 8 -20.09 27.44 -17.02
CA ALA A 8 -18.99 26.50 -17.19
C ALA A 8 -17.84 26.80 -16.21
N SER A 9 -17.45 28.07 -16.04
CA SER A 9 -16.35 28.44 -15.14
C SER A 9 -16.66 28.14 -13.66
N LEU A 10 -17.91 28.29 -13.22
CA LEU A 10 -18.32 27.98 -11.85
C LEU A 10 -18.31 26.46 -11.58
N LEU A 11 -18.72 25.63 -12.54
CA LEU A 11 -18.70 24.17 -12.41
C LEU A 11 -17.27 23.63 -12.31
N PHE A 12 -16.35 24.09 -13.16
CA PHE A 12 -14.94 23.67 -13.12
C PHE A 12 -14.22 24.05 -11.81
N SER A 13 -14.53 25.22 -11.23
CA SER A 13 -13.95 25.64 -9.94
C SER A 13 -14.38 24.74 -8.77
N SER A 14 -15.63 24.24 -8.80
CA SER A 14 -16.17 23.32 -7.79
C SER A 14 -15.56 21.91 -7.90
N GLU A 15 -15.32 21.42 -9.12
CA GLU A 15 -14.76 20.08 -9.35
C GLU A 15 -13.29 19.97 -8.96
N SER A 16 -12.49 20.99 -9.28
CA SER A 16 -11.08 21.06 -8.87
C SER A 16 -10.94 21.03 -7.34
N GLY A 17 -11.77 21.80 -6.63
CA GLY A 17 -11.80 21.80 -5.17
C GLY A 17 -12.14 20.42 -4.58
N LYS A 18 -13.13 19.73 -5.15
CA LYS A 18 -13.48 18.36 -4.71
C LYS A 18 -12.34 17.38 -4.94
N ALA A 19 -11.69 17.42 -6.11
CA ALA A 19 -10.57 16.54 -6.44
C ALA A 19 -9.39 16.74 -5.49
N SER A 20 -9.09 17.99 -5.11
CA SER A 20 -8.06 18.30 -4.11
C SER A 20 -8.38 17.68 -2.74
N VAL A 21 -9.62 17.82 -2.27
CA VAL A 21 -10.05 17.22 -0.99
C VAL A 21 -9.98 15.68 -1.04
N VAL A 22 -10.39 15.08 -2.16
CA VAL A 22 -10.24 13.62 -2.38
C VAL A 22 -8.77 13.23 -2.31
N ALA A 23 -7.89 13.97 -2.96
CA ALA A 23 -6.46 13.69 -2.96
C ALA A 23 -5.83 13.76 -1.58
N VAL A 24 -6.16 14.78 -0.79
CA VAL A 24 -5.65 14.92 0.58
C VAL A 24 -6.13 13.78 1.47
N ASN A 25 -7.44 13.47 1.45
CA ASN A 25 -7.97 12.35 2.23
C ASN A 25 -7.37 11.01 1.78
N ALA A 26 -7.28 10.74 0.48
CA ALA A 26 -6.72 9.50 -0.05
C ALA A 26 -5.23 9.36 0.27
N THR A 27 -4.46 10.44 0.24
CA THR A 27 -3.03 10.45 0.65
C THR A 27 -2.90 10.13 2.14
N ALA A 28 -3.76 10.70 2.99
CA ALA A 28 -3.76 10.38 4.42
C ALA A 28 -4.09 8.90 4.66
N LEU A 29 -5.08 8.35 3.95
CA LEU A 29 -5.42 6.92 4.03
C LEU A 29 -4.30 6.02 3.51
N TYR A 30 -3.64 6.40 2.42
CA TYR A 30 -2.45 5.71 1.90
C TYR A 30 -1.36 5.61 2.97
N LEU A 31 -1.03 6.74 3.61
CA LEU A 31 -0.01 6.79 4.67
C LEU A 31 -0.40 5.93 5.88
N LEU A 32 -1.65 6.02 6.33
CA LEU A 32 -2.14 5.23 7.45
C LEU A 32 -2.12 3.73 7.14
N ALA A 33 -2.54 3.35 5.93
CA ALA A 33 -2.52 1.97 5.47
C ALA A 33 -1.09 1.44 5.38
N TYR A 34 -0.16 2.22 4.83
CA TYR A 34 1.26 1.88 4.82
C TYR A 34 1.78 1.62 6.24
N LEU A 35 1.57 2.56 7.17
CA LEU A 35 2.06 2.41 8.55
C LEU A 35 1.49 1.16 9.22
N LEU A 36 0.19 0.89 9.05
CA LEU A 36 -0.45 -0.30 9.59
C LEU A 36 0.17 -1.58 9.02
N VAL A 37 0.24 -1.71 7.69
CA VAL A 37 0.74 -2.94 7.05
C VAL A 37 2.23 -3.13 7.34
N GLN A 38 3.02 -2.05 7.31
CA GLN A 38 4.45 -2.09 7.64
C GLN A 38 4.68 -2.48 9.11
N ALA A 39 3.87 -1.97 10.05
CA ALA A 39 3.92 -2.39 11.45
C ALA A 39 3.64 -3.88 11.61
N VAL A 40 2.57 -4.37 10.97
CA VAL A 40 2.22 -5.80 10.99
C VAL A 40 3.33 -6.66 10.38
N PHE A 41 3.91 -6.24 9.26
CA PHE A 41 5.05 -6.91 8.64
C PHE A 41 6.25 -7.01 9.60
N GLN A 42 6.66 -5.89 10.18
CA GLN A 42 7.87 -5.85 11.03
C GLN A 42 7.65 -6.56 12.36
N VAL A 43 6.49 -6.39 13.00
CA VAL A 43 6.15 -7.06 14.26
C VAL A 43 6.07 -8.57 14.09
N SER A 44 5.48 -9.07 12.99
CA SER A 44 5.43 -10.51 12.75
C SER A 44 6.81 -11.12 12.50
N THR A 45 7.65 -10.50 11.69
CA THR A 45 9.04 -10.93 11.49
C THR A 45 9.84 -10.87 12.79
N LEU A 46 9.72 -9.80 13.57
CA LEU A 46 10.39 -9.64 14.87
C LEU A 46 9.93 -10.72 15.87
N SER A 47 8.63 -11.01 15.92
CA SER A 47 8.07 -12.01 16.83
C SER A 47 8.62 -13.40 16.55
N VAL A 48 8.69 -13.79 15.27
CA VAL A 48 9.27 -15.08 14.87
C VAL A 48 10.78 -15.13 15.13
N ALA A 49 11.51 -14.04 14.85
CA ALA A 49 12.93 -13.97 15.16
C ALA A 49 13.22 -14.09 16.67
N ALA A 50 12.43 -13.40 17.51
CA ALA A 50 12.55 -13.48 18.97
C ALA A 50 12.25 -14.89 19.50
N GLN A 51 11.24 -15.58 18.96
CA GLN A 51 10.93 -16.97 19.32
C GLN A 51 12.07 -17.95 18.98
N LEU A 52 12.87 -17.63 17.95
CA LEU A 52 14.05 -18.40 17.56
C LEU A 52 15.34 -17.95 18.25
N GLY A 53 15.27 -16.99 19.19
CA GLY A 53 16.44 -16.45 19.89
C GLY A 53 17.36 -15.60 19.00
N ILE A 54 16.89 -15.14 17.85
CA ILE A 54 17.68 -14.34 16.92
C ILE A 54 17.63 -12.88 17.37
N ARG A 55 18.80 -12.35 17.75
CA ARG A 55 18.95 -10.97 18.19
C ARG A 55 18.98 -10.01 17.02
N GLY A 56 18.44 -8.81 17.21
CA GLY A 56 18.44 -7.79 16.18
C GLY A 56 18.14 -6.39 16.69
N THR A 57 18.06 -5.47 15.74
CA THR A 57 17.60 -4.11 15.96
C THR A 57 16.50 -3.78 14.98
N TRP A 58 15.40 -3.26 15.50
CA TRP A 58 14.29 -2.73 14.74
C TRP A 58 14.52 -1.24 14.51
N GLN A 59 14.81 -0.89 13.26
CA GLN A 59 15.05 0.49 12.84
C GLN A 59 13.90 0.95 11.95
N LEU A 60 13.89 2.26 11.69
CA LEU A 60 12.96 2.86 10.76
C LEU A 60 13.09 2.21 9.37
N GLY A 61 12.02 1.57 8.89
CA GLY A 61 11.96 0.91 7.58
C GLY A 61 12.54 -0.51 7.51
N ARG A 62 13.48 -0.88 8.39
CA ARG A 62 14.22 -2.15 8.29
C ARG A 62 14.43 -2.88 9.62
N LEU A 63 14.55 -4.20 9.52
CA LEU A 63 15.02 -5.07 10.61
C LEU A 63 16.46 -5.49 10.30
N GLN A 64 17.36 -5.33 11.26
CA GLN A 64 18.75 -5.79 11.15
C GLN A 64 19.00 -6.90 12.17
N PHE A 65 19.33 -8.10 11.70
CA PHE A 65 19.67 -9.23 12.56
C PHE A 65 21.16 -9.23 12.88
N ARG A 66 21.52 -9.55 14.13
CA ARG A 66 22.90 -9.67 14.62
C ARG A 66 23.33 -11.13 14.64
N MET A 67 23.29 -11.77 13.48
CA MET A 67 23.60 -13.19 13.30
C MET A 67 24.55 -13.33 12.11
N ALA A 68 25.61 -14.13 12.25
CA ALA A 68 26.54 -14.34 11.15
C ALA A 68 25.89 -15.22 10.06
N ASP A 69 26.31 -15.03 8.80
CA ASP A 69 25.73 -15.77 7.66
C ASP A 69 25.83 -17.30 7.83
N SER A 70 26.89 -17.78 8.49
CA SER A 70 27.11 -19.21 8.78
C SER A 70 26.21 -19.78 9.88
N GLU A 71 25.60 -18.92 10.69
CA GLU A 71 24.75 -19.34 11.81
C GLU A 71 23.29 -19.56 11.37
N TRP A 72 22.90 -19.06 10.20
CA TRP A 72 21.56 -19.25 9.67
C TRP A 72 21.30 -20.71 9.26
N TRP A 73 20.17 -21.25 9.72
CA TRP A 73 19.63 -22.51 9.23
C TRP A 73 18.35 -22.28 8.43
N GLN A 74 18.05 -23.22 7.53
CA GLN A 74 16.97 -23.07 6.56
C GLN A 74 15.62 -22.78 7.20
N ALA A 75 15.23 -23.51 8.25
CA ALA A 75 13.95 -23.28 8.91
C ALA A 75 13.84 -21.86 9.50
N ALA A 76 14.92 -21.32 10.08
CA ALA A 76 14.93 -19.94 10.59
C ALA A 76 14.79 -18.92 9.46
N VAL A 77 15.52 -19.09 8.36
CA VAL A 77 15.42 -18.16 7.21
C VAL A 77 13.99 -18.14 6.66
N LEU A 78 13.41 -19.31 6.41
CA LEU A 78 12.05 -19.42 5.89
C LEU A 78 11.02 -18.84 6.87
N ALA A 79 11.17 -19.11 8.17
CA ALA A 79 10.25 -18.62 9.18
C ALA A 79 10.33 -17.09 9.32
N VAL A 80 11.54 -16.53 9.49
CA VAL A 80 11.74 -15.10 9.76
C VAL A 80 11.39 -14.25 8.53
N TYR A 81 11.94 -14.59 7.36
CA TYR A 81 11.70 -13.81 6.13
C TYR A 81 10.34 -14.12 5.49
N GLY A 82 9.72 -15.26 5.79
CA GLY A 82 8.38 -15.62 5.32
C GLY A 82 7.24 -15.07 6.18
N ALA A 83 7.47 -14.83 7.48
CA ALA A 83 6.41 -14.39 8.41
C ALA A 83 5.75 -13.09 7.97
N GLY A 84 6.53 -12.04 7.72
CA GLY A 84 6.03 -10.74 7.28
C GLY A 84 5.11 -10.83 6.05
N PRO A 85 5.59 -11.36 4.91
CA PRO A 85 4.78 -11.55 3.71
C PRO A 85 3.51 -12.36 3.94
N VAL A 86 3.59 -13.49 4.65
CA VAL A 86 2.42 -14.36 4.88
C VAL A 86 1.36 -13.65 5.73
N VAL A 87 1.78 -12.98 6.81
CA VAL A 87 0.85 -12.23 7.68
C VAL A 87 0.25 -11.04 6.92
N CYS A 88 1.02 -10.35 6.08
CA CYS A 88 0.49 -9.28 5.21
C CYS A 88 -0.54 -9.81 4.21
N LEU A 89 -0.31 -10.95 3.55
CA LEU A 89 -1.33 -11.58 2.70
C LEU A 89 -2.62 -11.87 3.47
N GLY A 90 -2.50 -12.41 4.69
CA GLY A 90 -3.64 -12.62 5.58
C GLY A 90 -4.39 -11.33 5.92
N LEU A 91 -3.66 -10.25 6.22
CA LEU A 91 -4.23 -8.93 6.46
C LEU A 91 -4.96 -8.36 5.23
N GLY A 92 -4.40 -8.54 4.03
CA GLY A 92 -5.04 -8.15 2.77
C GLY A 92 -6.35 -8.91 2.52
N ILE A 93 -6.36 -10.22 2.74
CA ILE A 93 -7.58 -11.05 2.65
C ILE A 93 -8.62 -10.61 3.69
N GLY A 94 -8.19 -10.34 4.93
CA GLY A 94 -9.05 -9.83 5.98
C GLY A 94 -9.67 -8.46 5.63
N ALA A 95 -8.88 -7.55 5.07
CA ALA A 95 -9.36 -6.25 4.59
C ALA A 95 -10.36 -6.39 3.45
N LEU A 96 -10.12 -7.31 2.49
CA LEU A 96 -11.06 -7.64 1.41
C LEU A 96 -12.38 -8.20 1.96
N TRP A 97 -12.30 -9.13 2.91
CA TRP A 97 -13.47 -9.71 3.54
C TRP A 97 -14.30 -8.65 4.27
N LEU A 98 -13.65 -7.79 5.06
CA LEU A 98 -14.30 -6.70 5.78
C LEU A 98 -14.91 -5.67 4.81
N PHE A 99 -14.22 -5.39 3.70
CA PHE A 99 -14.73 -4.54 2.63
C PHE A 99 -16.05 -5.08 2.09
N TRP A 100 -16.09 -6.36 1.70
CA TRP A 100 -17.27 -6.98 1.12
C TRP A 100 -18.42 -7.14 2.10
N LYS A 101 -18.12 -7.54 3.34
CA LYS A 101 -19.17 -7.80 4.33
C LYS A 101 -19.77 -6.52 4.88
N TRP A 102 -18.96 -5.53 5.22
CA TRP A 102 -19.43 -4.39 6.03
C TRP A 102 -19.23 -3.04 5.35
N ALA A 103 -18.08 -2.82 4.72
CA ALA A 103 -17.73 -1.46 4.29
C ALA A 103 -18.47 -1.05 3.02
N ARG A 104 -18.59 -1.94 2.01
CA ARG A 104 -19.10 -1.63 0.66
C ARG A 104 -20.40 -0.81 0.65
N LEU A 105 -21.38 -1.20 1.46
CA LEU A 105 -22.71 -0.56 1.48
C LEU A 105 -22.78 0.67 2.40
N ARG A 106 -21.75 0.88 3.23
CA ARG A 106 -21.69 2.03 4.14
C ARG A 106 -21.01 3.19 3.45
N ARG A 107 -21.41 4.40 3.84
CA ARG A 107 -20.70 5.63 3.46
C ARG A 107 -19.48 5.81 4.36
N GLY A 108 -18.46 6.48 3.86
CA GLY A 108 -17.29 6.92 4.59
C GLY A 108 -15.98 6.43 4.00
N LEU A 109 -14.90 6.90 4.62
CA LEU A 109 -13.52 6.68 4.17
C LEU A 109 -12.98 5.27 4.48
N LEU A 110 -13.70 4.47 5.29
CA LEU A 110 -13.28 3.13 5.67
C LEU A 110 -13.08 2.22 4.45
N LYS A 111 -13.93 2.34 3.42
CA LYS A 111 -13.82 1.54 2.19
C LYS A 111 -12.51 1.80 1.47
N LEU A 112 -12.16 3.07 1.30
CA LEU A 112 -10.93 3.50 0.65
C LEU A 112 -9.70 3.16 1.52
N PHE A 113 -9.83 3.23 2.85
CA PHE A 113 -8.80 2.76 3.77
C PHE A 113 -8.51 1.26 3.58
N LEU A 114 -9.55 0.42 3.61
CA LEU A 114 -9.40 -1.04 3.43
C LEU A 114 -8.84 -1.39 2.06
N PHE A 115 -9.24 -0.64 1.04
CA PHE A 115 -8.66 -0.76 -0.31
C PHE A 115 -7.15 -0.49 -0.29
N TRP A 116 -6.69 0.60 0.34
CA TRP A 116 -5.26 0.87 0.47
C TRP A 116 -4.53 -0.17 1.32
N VAL A 117 -5.16 -0.68 2.38
CA VAL A 117 -4.59 -1.79 3.19
C VAL A 117 -4.38 -3.03 2.33
N MET A 118 -5.36 -3.41 1.48
CA MET A 118 -5.19 -4.51 0.53
C MET A 118 -4.00 -4.28 -0.41
N LEU A 119 -3.90 -3.09 -1.03
CA LEU A 119 -2.81 -2.81 -1.97
C LEU A 119 -1.44 -2.84 -1.29
N HIS A 120 -1.30 -2.24 -0.10
CA HIS A 120 -0.05 -2.29 0.66
C HIS A 120 0.30 -3.71 1.12
N ALA A 121 -0.69 -4.49 1.56
CA ALA A 121 -0.51 -5.89 1.92
C ALA A 121 -0.01 -6.72 0.73
N CYS A 122 -0.67 -6.61 -0.43
CA CYS A 122 -0.24 -7.28 -1.66
C CYS A 122 1.18 -6.84 -2.05
N ASN A 123 1.48 -5.54 -1.99
CA ASN A 123 2.79 -5.03 -2.37
C ASN A 123 3.91 -5.46 -1.41
N LEU A 124 3.67 -5.51 -0.10
CA LEU A 124 4.65 -6.01 0.88
C LEU A 124 4.83 -7.53 0.85
N SER A 125 4.00 -8.23 0.08
CA SER A 125 4.08 -9.68 -0.11
C SER A 125 4.68 -10.02 -1.47
N LEU A 126 3.94 -9.72 -2.55
CA LEU A 126 4.30 -10.04 -3.93
C LEU A 126 5.28 -9.03 -4.51
N GLY A 127 5.04 -7.74 -4.24
CA GLY A 127 5.88 -6.65 -4.75
C GLY A 127 7.25 -6.64 -4.09
N ALA A 128 7.29 -6.98 -2.80
CA ALA A 128 8.51 -7.24 -2.07
C ALA A 128 9.29 -8.37 -2.72
N LEU A 129 8.69 -9.53 -3.00
CA LEU A 129 9.40 -10.64 -3.69
C LEU A 129 9.99 -10.21 -5.03
N ALA A 130 9.27 -9.42 -5.82
CA ALA A 130 9.77 -8.90 -7.09
C ALA A 130 10.94 -7.90 -6.91
N ALA A 131 10.76 -6.91 -6.04
CA ALA A 131 11.76 -5.86 -5.78
C ALA A 131 13.03 -6.41 -5.11
N ASP A 132 12.85 -7.24 -4.09
CA ASP A 132 13.91 -7.82 -3.27
C ASP A 132 14.79 -8.78 -4.06
N THR A 133 14.25 -9.41 -5.11
CA THR A 133 15.03 -10.27 -6.00
C THR A 133 16.06 -9.50 -6.82
N LEU A 134 15.80 -8.22 -7.11
CA LEU A 134 16.77 -7.36 -7.82
C LEU A 134 17.98 -7.01 -6.94
N THR A 135 17.79 -6.92 -5.63
CA THR A 135 18.84 -6.57 -4.67
C THR A 135 19.36 -7.75 -3.85
N GLN A 136 18.77 -8.94 -4.00
CA GLN A 136 19.08 -10.15 -3.24
C GLN A 136 19.00 -9.96 -1.71
N THR A 137 17.94 -9.30 -1.24
CA THR A 137 17.74 -8.95 0.17
C THR A 137 16.36 -9.40 0.68
N GLY A 138 16.14 -9.45 1.99
CA GLY A 138 14.77 -9.57 2.54
C GLY A 138 14.02 -10.82 2.06
N THR A 139 12.89 -10.63 1.39
CA THR A 139 12.01 -11.73 0.96
C THR A 139 12.64 -12.63 -0.12
N TRP A 140 13.68 -12.17 -0.83
CA TRP A 140 14.46 -13.01 -1.76
C TRP A 140 15.08 -14.24 -1.08
N TYR A 141 15.42 -14.15 0.21
CA TYR A 141 15.98 -15.28 0.94
C TYR A 141 15.00 -16.46 1.03
N VAL A 142 13.68 -16.21 0.98
CA VAL A 142 12.66 -17.27 1.08
C VAL A 142 12.79 -18.28 -0.08
N PRO A 143 12.60 -17.92 -1.36
CA PRO A 143 12.78 -18.86 -2.46
C PRO A 143 14.24 -19.36 -2.56
N SER A 144 15.23 -18.51 -2.27
CA SER A 144 16.64 -18.91 -2.37
C SER A 144 16.99 -20.08 -1.45
N TRP A 145 16.53 -20.01 -0.19
CA TRP A 145 16.76 -21.07 0.79
C TRP A 145 15.76 -22.22 0.70
N LEU A 146 14.56 -21.98 0.18
CA LEU A 146 13.56 -23.02 -0.04
C LEU A 146 14.02 -24.00 -1.12
N PHE A 147 14.46 -23.48 -2.26
CA PHE A 147 14.75 -24.32 -3.42
C PHE A 147 16.23 -24.72 -3.53
N ARG A 148 17.16 -23.89 -3.05
CA ARG A 148 18.62 -24.12 -3.18
C ARG A 148 19.07 -24.46 -4.61
N ALA A 149 18.32 -24.01 -5.61
CA ALA A 149 18.50 -24.35 -7.03
C ALA A 149 19.17 -23.23 -7.83
N GLY A 150 19.88 -22.31 -7.15
CA GLY A 150 20.48 -21.13 -7.75
C GLY A 150 19.48 -19.99 -8.03
N ASN A 151 19.98 -18.89 -8.60
CA ASN A 151 19.20 -17.65 -8.74
C ASN A 151 18.12 -17.71 -9.84
N ALA A 152 18.25 -18.61 -10.82
CA ALA A 152 17.28 -18.71 -11.92
C ALA A 152 15.85 -18.94 -11.40
N LEU A 153 15.68 -19.83 -10.43
CA LEU A 153 14.37 -20.12 -9.85
C LEU A 153 13.82 -18.96 -9.01
N ASN A 154 14.68 -18.22 -8.31
CA ASN A 154 14.29 -17.01 -7.58
C ASN A 154 13.71 -15.96 -8.54
N VAL A 155 14.35 -15.78 -9.71
CA VAL A 155 13.86 -14.87 -10.76
C VAL A 155 12.52 -15.33 -11.31
N VAL A 156 12.34 -16.63 -11.58
CA VAL A 156 11.04 -17.17 -12.02
C VAL A 156 9.93 -16.87 -11.01
N VAL A 157 10.19 -17.12 -9.72
CA VAL A 157 9.22 -16.82 -8.65
C VAL A 157 8.91 -15.32 -8.57
N ALA A 158 9.92 -14.47 -8.70
CA ALA A 158 9.74 -13.01 -8.71
C ALA A 158 8.89 -12.54 -9.90
N LEU A 159 9.09 -13.11 -11.09
CA LEU A 159 8.28 -12.82 -12.27
C LEU A 159 6.84 -13.27 -12.09
N LEU A 160 6.61 -14.47 -11.54
CA LEU A 160 5.26 -14.96 -11.23
C LEU A 160 4.56 -14.08 -10.19
N ALA A 161 5.27 -13.63 -9.16
CA ALA A 161 4.74 -12.69 -8.17
C ALA A 161 4.37 -11.34 -8.80
N ALA A 162 5.23 -10.80 -9.68
CA ALA A 162 4.94 -9.57 -10.42
C ALA A 162 3.73 -9.72 -11.36
N MET A 163 3.61 -10.85 -12.07
CA MET A 163 2.44 -11.15 -12.91
C MET A 163 1.15 -11.26 -12.09
N LEU A 164 1.19 -11.99 -10.98
CA LEU A 164 0.04 -12.10 -10.08
C LEU A 164 -0.36 -10.72 -9.53
N GLN A 165 0.63 -9.89 -9.20
CA GLN A 165 0.39 -8.52 -8.75
C GLN A 165 -0.33 -7.68 -9.82
N MET A 166 0.03 -7.81 -11.10
CA MET A 166 -0.69 -7.14 -12.20
C MET A 166 -2.13 -7.63 -12.34
N VAL A 167 -2.37 -8.95 -12.25
CA VAL A 167 -3.72 -9.53 -12.29
C VAL A 167 -4.57 -9.01 -11.14
N LEU A 168 -4.03 -8.98 -9.92
CA LEU A 168 -4.73 -8.44 -8.76
C LEU A 168 -5.03 -6.94 -8.91
N GLY A 169 -4.11 -6.17 -9.50
CA GLY A 169 -4.33 -4.75 -9.80
C GLY A 169 -5.52 -4.54 -10.73
N TYR A 170 -5.60 -5.33 -11.81
CA TYR A 170 -6.74 -5.30 -12.73
C TYR A 170 -8.06 -5.63 -12.02
N LEU A 171 -8.10 -6.72 -11.26
CA LEU A 171 -9.30 -7.15 -10.52
C LEU A 171 -9.72 -6.15 -9.41
N ALA A 172 -8.76 -5.40 -8.87
CA ALA A 172 -9.01 -4.41 -7.83
C ALA A 172 -9.76 -3.16 -8.35
N ALA A 173 -9.93 -2.98 -9.66
CA ALA A 173 -10.65 -1.85 -10.24
C ALA A 173 -12.09 -1.74 -9.76
N MET A 174 -12.82 -2.86 -9.73
CA MET A 174 -14.19 -2.88 -9.23
C MET A 174 -14.26 -2.46 -7.76
N LEU A 175 -13.32 -2.92 -6.94
CA LEU A 175 -13.24 -2.58 -5.51
C LEU A 175 -12.92 -1.08 -5.32
N PHE A 176 -11.99 -0.56 -6.11
CA PHE A 176 -11.63 0.86 -6.09
C PHE A 176 -12.83 1.74 -6.43
N LEU A 177 -13.54 1.44 -7.51
CA LEU A 177 -14.73 2.16 -7.92
C LEU A 177 -15.81 2.10 -6.83
N GLN A 178 -15.97 0.94 -6.18
CA GLN A 178 -16.91 0.79 -5.08
C GLN A 178 -16.50 1.48 -3.77
N SER A 179 -15.23 1.85 -3.64
CA SER A 179 -14.71 2.51 -2.44
C SER A 179 -15.05 4.00 -2.35
N HIS A 180 -15.60 4.59 -3.40
CA HIS A 180 -15.92 6.01 -3.49
C HIS A 180 -17.40 6.31 -3.29
N ASP A 181 -17.69 7.40 -2.58
CA ASP A 181 -19.07 7.84 -2.27
C ASP A 181 -19.55 9.03 -3.14
N SER A 182 -18.65 9.63 -3.92
CA SER A 182 -18.94 10.84 -4.68
C SER A 182 -19.47 10.51 -6.07
N ILE A 183 -20.76 10.73 -6.30
CA ILE A 183 -21.40 10.50 -7.61
C ILE A 183 -20.73 11.33 -8.71
N THR A 184 -20.43 12.61 -8.45
CA THR A 184 -19.85 13.49 -9.48
C THR A 184 -18.46 13.03 -9.92
N MET A 185 -17.63 12.54 -9.00
CA MET A 185 -16.31 11.99 -9.33
C MET A 185 -16.39 10.61 -9.98
N MET A 186 -17.47 9.87 -9.71
CA MET A 186 -17.71 8.54 -10.23
C MET A 186 -18.28 8.50 -11.66
N GLN A 187 -18.70 9.65 -12.20
CA GLN A 187 -19.14 9.74 -13.59
C GLN A 187 -17.98 9.42 -14.55
N TYR A 188 -18.29 8.76 -15.67
CA TYR A 188 -17.28 8.27 -16.60
C TYR A 188 -16.34 9.38 -17.11
N HIS A 189 -16.86 10.56 -17.45
CA HIS A 189 -16.05 11.70 -17.91
C HIS A 189 -15.06 12.23 -16.85
N ASN A 190 -15.38 12.07 -15.56
CA ASN A 190 -14.54 12.49 -14.43
C ASN A 190 -13.62 11.37 -13.92
N ARG A 191 -13.71 10.16 -14.50
CA ARG A 191 -12.94 8.97 -14.06
C ARG A 191 -11.44 9.21 -14.01
N ARG A 192 -10.89 9.89 -15.02
CA ARG A 192 -9.45 10.22 -15.05
C ARG A 192 -9.06 11.11 -13.89
N GLN A 193 -9.86 12.13 -13.58
CA GLN A 193 -9.60 13.02 -12.45
C GLN A 193 -9.72 12.28 -11.11
N LEU A 194 -10.70 11.37 -11.00
CA LEU A 194 -10.83 10.49 -9.84
C LEU A 194 -9.58 9.62 -9.66
N LEU A 195 -9.09 8.96 -10.72
CA LEU A 195 -7.90 8.12 -10.64
C LEU A 195 -6.64 8.92 -10.29
N VAL A 196 -6.46 10.10 -10.90
CA VAL A 196 -5.34 10.96 -10.57
C VAL A 196 -5.40 11.38 -9.09
N SER A 197 -6.55 11.86 -8.63
CA SER A 197 -6.70 12.36 -7.25
C SER A 197 -6.70 11.26 -6.19
N ALA A 198 -7.31 10.10 -6.44
CA ALA A 198 -7.49 9.05 -5.44
C ALA A 198 -6.49 7.89 -5.55
N VAL A 199 -5.69 7.80 -6.62
CA VAL A 199 -4.67 6.74 -6.81
C VAL A 199 -3.29 7.31 -7.04
N LEU A 200 -3.10 8.09 -8.11
CA LEU A 200 -1.75 8.52 -8.52
C LEU A 200 -1.14 9.54 -7.55
N VAL A 201 -1.91 10.57 -7.17
CA VAL A 201 -1.45 11.58 -6.21
C VAL A 201 -1.15 10.96 -4.84
N PRO A 202 -2.02 10.13 -4.24
CA PRO A 202 -1.72 9.43 -2.99
C PRO A 202 -0.47 8.56 -3.06
N TRP A 203 -0.27 7.81 -4.15
CA TRP A 203 0.95 7.02 -4.32
C TRP A 203 2.19 7.91 -4.43
N LEU A 204 2.18 8.95 -5.27
CA LEU A 204 3.32 9.85 -5.45
C LEU A 204 3.64 10.64 -4.18
N ALA A 205 2.66 11.39 -3.67
CA ALA A 205 2.84 12.25 -2.50
C ALA A 205 3.07 11.43 -1.23
N GLY A 206 2.32 10.33 -1.05
CA GLY A 206 2.48 9.41 0.06
C GLY A 206 3.86 8.75 0.05
N SER A 207 4.30 8.20 -1.08
CA SER A 207 5.65 7.61 -1.19
C SER A 207 6.74 8.66 -0.94
N ALA A 208 6.60 9.87 -1.48
CA ALA A 208 7.56 10.96 -1.24
C ALA A 208 7.64 11.33 0.25
N LEU A 209 6.50 11.44 0.94
CA LEU A 209 6.46 11.70 2.38
C LEU A 209 7.08 10.55 3.19
N LEU A 210 6.83 9.29 2.80
CA LEU A 210 7.46 8.13 3.44
C LEU A 210 8.95 8.07 3.18
N LEU A 211 9.42 8.43 1.99
CA LEU A 211 10.85 8.59 1.72
C LEU A 211 11.43 9.65 2.66
N LEU A 212 10.87 10.85 2.70
CA LEU A 212 11.31 11.91 3.63
C LEU A 212 11.31 11.42 5.09
N LEU A 213 10.27 10.68 5.49
CA LEU A 213 10.18 10.07 6.81
C LEU A 213 11.36 9.12 7.08
N HIS A 214 11.82 8.36 6.08
CA HIS A 214 12.93 7.41 6.19
C HIS A 214 14.31 8.03 5.96
N TRP A 215 14.42 9.32 5.68
CA TRP A 215 15.73 9.95 5.47
C TRP A 215 16.55 10.01 6.78
N PRO A 216 17.87 9.70 6.79
CA PRO A 216 18.73 9.29 5.67
C PRO A 216 18.92 7.77 5.53
N THR A 217 18.13 6.94 6.22
CA THR A 217 18.36 5.49 6.33
C THR A 217 17.80 4.67 5.15
N GLN A 218 17.32 5.35 4.11
CA GLN A 218 16.69 4.71 2.95
C GLN A 218 17.63 3.75 2.23
N THR A 219 17.08 2.65 1.74
CA THR A 219 17.78 1.67 0.90
C THR A 219 17.19 1.61 -0.51
N LEU A 220 17.99 1.15 -1.48
CA LEU A 220 17.50 0.92 -2.85
C LEU A 220 16.32 -0.07 -2.87
N THR A 221 16.37 -1.10 -2.02
CA THR A 221 15.30 -2.09 -1.88
C THR A 221 13.97 -1.45 -1.47
N GLU A 222 13.98 -0.52 -0.51
CA GLU A 222 12.76 0.21 -0.11
C GLU A 222 12.21 1.06 -1.26
N GLN A 223 13.08 1.74 -2.01
CA GLN A 223 12.69 2.51 -3.19
C GLN A 223 12.05 1.63 -4.27
N LEU A 224 12.65 0.47 -4.54
CA LEU A 224 12.11 -0.52 -5.48
C LEU A 224 10.75 -1.05 -5.03
N ARG A 225 10.51 -1.22 -3.73
CA ARG A 225 9.18 -1.61 -3.21
C ARG A 225 8.12 -0.53 -3.45
N TYR A 226 8.46 0.75 -3.35
CA TYR A 226 7.51 1.82 -3.71
C TYR A 226 7.20 1.83 -5.21
N VAL A 227 8.20 1.56 -6.04
CA VAL A 227 8.04 1.44 -7.51
C VAL A 227 7.24 0.18 -7.86
N ALA A 228 7.46 -0.94 -7.17
CA ALA A 228 6.74 -2.20 -7.40
C ALA A 228 5.22 -2.04 -7.24
N MET A 229 4.76 -1.09 -6.43
CA MET A 229 3.33 -0.74 -6.31
C MET A 229 2.72 -0.37 -7.67
N LEU A 230 3.49 0.16 -8.62
CA LEU A 230 3.01 0.44 -9.98
C LEU A 230 2.53 -0.80 -10.73
N LEU A 231 3.03 -1.99 -10.37
CA LEU A 231 2.52 -3.25 -10.92
C LEU A 231 1.06 -3.50 -10.51
N LEU A 232 0.60 -2.96 -9.37
CA LEU A 232 -0.83 -2.94 -9.00
C LEU A 232 -1.55 -1.78 -9.67
N LEU A 233 -0.98 -0.57 -9.55
CA LEU A 233 -1.68 0.66 -9.91
C LEU A 233 -1.85 0.85 -11.42
N GLY A 234 -0.92 0.36 -12.25
CA GLY A 234 -0.99 0.44 -13.70
C GLY A 234 -2.21 -0.31 -14.26
N PRO A 235 -2.32 -1.63 -14.04
CA PRO A 235 -3.47 -2.41 -14.46
C PRO A 235 -4.78 -1.94 -13.83
N LEU A 236 -4.75 -1.52 -12.55
CA LEU A 236 -5.90 -0.90 -11.87
C LEU A 236 -6.40 0.32 -12.63
N TYR A 237 -5.49 1.24 -12.98
CA TYR A 237 -5.81 2.47 -13.70
C TYR A 237 -6.42 2.16 -15.07
N MET A 238 -5.84 1.22 -15.81
CA MET A 238 -6.34 0.81 -17.13
C MET A 238 -7.73 0.18 -17.05
N ALA A 239 -7.95 -0.73 -16.11
CA ALA A 239 -9.24 -1.36 -15.88
C ALA A 239 -10.31 -0.32 -15.50
N CYS A 240 -10.00 0.61 -14.60
CA CYS A 240 -10.95 1.65 -14.18
C CYS A 240 -11.38 2.60 -15.31
N ILE A 241 -10.53 2.86 -16.31
CA ILE A 241 -10.89 3.71 -17.46
C ILE A 241 -11.84 2.99 -18.40
N ASN A 242 -11.73 1.67 -18.52
CA ASN A 242 -12.57 0.88 -19.42
C ASN A 242 -13.89 0.41 -18.80
N GLU A 243 -14.06 0.60 -17.48
CA GLU A 243 -15.23 0.16 -16.75
C GLU A 243 -16.39 1.17 -16.83
N SER A 244 -17.57 0.70 -17.25
CA SER A 244 -18.78 1.52 -17.40
C SER A 244 -19.60 1.69 -16.11
N PHE A 245 -19.06 1.26 -14.97
CA PHE A 245 -19.74 1.30 -13.69
C PHE A 245 -19.85 2.74 -13.13
N GLU A 246 -21.07 3.29 -13.08
CA GLU A 246 -21.32 4.70 -12.66
C GLU A 246 -21.99 4.86 -11.29
N HIS A 247 -22.69 3.83 -10.78
CA HIS A 247 -23.54 3.97 -9.59
C HIS A 247 -23.21 2.96 -8.50
N THR A 248 -22.84 3.49 -7.33
CA THR A 248 -22.45 2.68 -6.16
C THR A 248 -23.40 2.81 -4.97
N ILE A 249 -24.02 3.98 -4.78
CA ILE A 249 -24.88 4.29 -3.63
C ILE A 249 -25.99 5.23 -4.10
N GLU A 250 -27.22 4.99 -3.62
CA GLU A 250 -28.41 5.77 -3.98
C GLU A 250 -28.34 7.24 -3.55
N SER A 251 -27.56 7.55 -2.51
CA SER A 251 -27.51 8.89 -1.95
C SER A 251 -26.05 9.34 -1.72
N PRO A 252 -25.59 10.41 -2.39
CA PRO A 252 -24.19 10.85 -2.33
C PRO A 252 -23.83 11.44 -0.95
N SER A 253 -22.58 11.29 -0.55
CA SER A 253 -22.02 12.01 0.59
C SER A 253 -21.31 13.28 0.12
N ARG A 254 -21.36 14.36 0.91
CA ARG A 254 -20.58 15.57 0.62
C ARG A 254 -19.10 15.30 0.88
N THR A 255 -18.25 15.53 -0.12
CA THR A 255 -16.80 15.49 0.03
C THR A 255 -16.35 16.57 1.02
N ARG A 256 -15.83 16.15 2.17
CA ARG A 256 -15.29 17.05 3.21
C ARG A 256 -13.87 16.63 3.55
N LEU A 257 -13.05 17.60 3.92
CA LEU A 257 -11.72 17.34 4.43
C LEU A 257 -11.84 16.66 5.80
N ALA A 258 -11.26 15.48 5.94
CA ALA A 258 -11.28 14.75 7.20
C ALA A 258 -10.12 15.21 8.09
N THR A 259 -10.27 16.36 8.75
CA THR A 259 -9.23 16.95 9.61
C THR A 259 -8.77 16.01 10.72
N GLY A 260 -9.70 15.25 11.33
CA GLY A 260 -9.37 14.23 12.32
C GLY A 260 -8.46 13.12 11.77
N LEU A 261 -8.64 12.74 10.49
CA LEU A 261 -7.75 11.78 9.83
C LEU A 261 -6.35 12.35 9.61
N LEU A 262 -6.25 13.64 9.25
CA LEU A 262 -4.94 14.30 9.09
C LEU A 262 -4.17 14.37 10.41
N LEU A 263 -4.85 14.71 11.51
CA LEU A 263 -4.26 14.69 12.85
C LEU A 263 -3.80 13.28 13.25
N LEU A 264 -4.63 12.27 12.97
CA LEU A 264 -4.28 10.86 13.23
C LEU A 264 -3.03 10.44 12.47
N VAL A 265 -2.93 10.75 11.17
CA VAL A 265 -1.77 10.41 10.35
C VAL A 265 -0.53 11.17 10.79
N GLY A 266 -0.65 12.47 11.07
CA GLY A 266 0.47 13.27 11.58
C GLY A 266 1.01 12.72 12.90
N GLY A 267 0.11 12.38 13.84
CA GLY A 267 0.48 11.74 15.10
C GLY A 267 1.14 10.36 14.90
N ALA A 268 0.57 9.52 14.03
CA ALA A 268 1.11 8.20 13.74
C ALA A 268 2.51 8.27 13.11
N LEU A 269 2.74 9.18 12.16
CA LEU A 269 4.06 9.42 11.54
C LEU A 269 5.08 9.90 12.57
N LEU A 270 4.69 10.80 13.47
CA LEU A 270 5.56 11.31 14.52
C LEU A 270 5.95 10.19 15.50
N VAL A 271 4.98 9.41 15.98
CA VAL A 271 5.22 8.26 16.86
C VAL A 271 6.13 7.24 16.17
N TRP A 272 5.87 6.92 14.90
CA TRP A 272 6.69 6.00 14.12
C TRP A 272 8.14 6.49 14.00
N ARG A 273 8.33 7.76 13.65
CA ARG A 273 9.66 8.35 13.51
C ARG A 273 10.41 8.40 14.82
N LEU A 274 9.80 8.91 15.89
CA LEU A 274 10.46 9.07 17.18
C LEU A 274 10.71 7.74 17.87
N GLY A 275 9.76 6.81 17.79
CA GLY A 275 9.86 5.48 18.42
C GLY A 275 10.96 4.61 17.81
N LEU A 276 11.24 4.76 16.51
CA LEU A 276 12.22 3.93 15.80
C LEU A 276 13.52 4.68 15.41
N ALA A 277 13.64 5.98 15.72
CA ALA A 277 14.82 6.77 15.38
C ALA A 277 16.12 6.22 15.99
N GLY A 278 16.07 5.77 17.26
CA GLY A 278 17.22 5.22 17.96
C GLY A 278 17.49 3.74 17.66
N GLY A 279 16.58 3.06 16.97
CA GLY A 279 16.54 1.61 16.87
C GLY A 279 16.14 0.94 18.19
N VAL A 280 15.27 -0.06 18.11
CA VAL A 280 14.83 -0.85 19.27
C VAL A 280 15.49 -2.23 19.19
N SER A 281 16.36 -2.56 20.13
CA SER A 281 16.95 -3.90 20.21
C SER A 281 15.93 -4.95 20.66
N PHE A 282 16.02 -6.15 20.12
CA PHE A 282 15.21 -7.31 20.53
C PHE A 282 16.05 -8.59 20.53
N GLY A 283 15.56 -9.61 21.26
CA GLY A 283 16.19 -10.94 21.38
C GLY A 283 17.11 -11.07 22.58
#